data_AF-A0A2M7ZEZ8-F1
#
_entry.id   AF-A0A2M7ZEZ8-F1
#
_cell.length_a   1.000
_cell.length_b   1.000
_cell.length_c   1.000
_cell.angle_alpha   90.00
_cell.angle_beta   90.00
_cell.angle_gamma   90.00
#
_symmetry.space_group_name_H-M   'P 1'
#
loop_
_entity.id
_entity.type
_entity.pdbx_description
1 polymer ?
#
loop_
_entity_poly.entity_id
_entity_poly.type
_entity_poly.pdbx_seq_one_letter_code
_entity_poly.pdbx_strand_id
1 'polypeptide(L)'
;MHKYFKINTILIFLGIIFISLTMNAQTEEEIINKFAKRTHTFYGTTLPYRLFIPDNYDKNKLYPLVLCLHGAGERGIDNEIHIKYHRIATSWADSSNQSMYQCFVVAPQCPPENRWVDSDWSTGEYRVNQVPVSNEILTVNNLIDSLLNEFNIDKNRLYVTGLSMGGY
;
A
#
# COMPACT_ATOMS: atom_id res chain seq x y z
N MET A 1 64.62 -51.92 -10.83
CA MET A 1 64.91 -50.66 -10.09
C MET A 1 63.70 -49.75 -10.19
N HIS A 2 63.45 -48.98 -9.13
CA HIS A 2 62.18 -48.36 -8.76
C HIS A 2 61.51 -47.44 -9.80
N LYS A 3 60.18 -47.58 -9.86
CA LYS A 3 59.21 -46.59 -10.37
C LYS A 3 59.27 -45.31 -9.54
N TYR A 4 59.29 -44.13 -10.17
CA TYR A 4 58.72 -42.92 -9.59
C TYR A 4 57.95 -42.13 -10.65
N PHE A 5 56.69 -41.86 -10.29
CA PHE A 5 55.65 -41.22 -11.08
C PHE A 5 55.85 -39.71 -11.14
N LYS A 6 55.52 -39.11 -12.30
CA LYS A 6 55.40 -37.67 -12.51
C LYS A 6 54.22 -37.10 -11.71
N ILE A 7 54.40 -35.94 -11.09
CA ILE A 7 53.29 -35.07 -10.67
C ILE A 7 53.57 -33.69 -11.31
N ASN A 8 52.85 -33.40 -12.39
CA ASN A 8 52.72 -32.04 -12.90
C ASN A 8 51.58 -31.38 -12.13
N THR A 9 51.91 -30.47 -11.22
CA THR A 9 50.92 -29.65 -10.53
C THR A 9 50.37 -28.62 -11.51
N ILE A 10 49.19 -28.89 -12.08
CA ILE A 10 48.40 -27.89 -12.80
C ILE A 10 47.61 -27.13 -11.73
N LEU A 11 48.01 -25.90 -11.44
CA LEU A 11 47.22 -24.94 -10.67
C LEU A 11 46.08 -24.42 -11.55
N ILE A 12 44.87 -24.97 -11.34
CA ILE A 12 43.65 -24.43 -11.93
C ILE A 12 43.14 -23.32 -10.99
N PHE A 13 43.31 -22.06 -11.39
CA PHE A 13 42.62 -20.93 -10.77
C PHE A 13 41.14 -20.98 -11.19
N LEU A 14 40.30 -21.54 -10.33
CA LEU A 14 38.84 -21.38 -10.44
C LEU A 14 38.48 -19.98 -9.92
N GLY A 15 38.48 -19.01 -10.82
CA GLY A 15 37.89 -17.70 -10.56
C GLY A 15 36.38 -17.84 -10.41
N ILE A 16 35.88 -17.77 -9.17
CA ILE A 16 34.45 -17.68 -8.90
C ILE A 16 34.03 -16.26 -9.29
N ILE A 17 33.46 -16.10 -10.48
CA ILE A 17 32.81 -14.87 -10.91
C ILE A 17 31.47 -14.81 -10.16
N PHE A 18 31.43 -14.08 -9.04
CA PHE A 18 30.19 -13.65 -8.41
C PHE A 18 29.60 -12.51 -9.26
N ILE A 19 28.73 -12.83 -10.22
CA ILE A 19 27.82 -11.82 -10.79
C ILE A 19 26.76 -11.57 -9.72
N SER A 20 26.96 -10.53 -8.92
CA SER A 20 25.89 -9.99 -8.09
C SER A 20 24.86 -9.37 -9.02
N LEU A 21 23.78 -10.10 -9.32
CA LEU A 21 22.55 -9.51 -9.86
C LEU A 21 22.01 -8.58 -8.77
N THR A 22 22.37 -7.31 -8.83
CA THR A 22 21.75 -6.29 -7.97
C THR A 22 20.32 -6.13 -8.45
N MET A 23 19.38 -6.80 -7.77
CA MET A 23 17.99 -6.39 -7.83
C MET A 23 17.92 -5.02 -7.18
N ASN A 24 17.76 -3.96 -8.00
CA ASN A 24 17.52 -2.63 -7.47
C ASN A 24 16.14 -2.63 -6.80
N ALA A 25 16.12 -2.76 -5.47
CA ALA A 25 14.93 -2.54 -4.69
C ALA A 25 14.50 -1.07 -4.85
N GLN A 26 13.21 -0.84 -5.07
CA GLN A 26 12.69 0.53 -5.12
C GLN A 26 12.83 1.17 -3.75
N THR A 27 13.25 2.42 -3.72
CA THR A 27 13.20 3.23 -2.51
C THR A 27 11.74 3.56 -2.17
N GLU A 28 11.48 3.80 -0.89
CA GLU A 28 10.13 4.17 -0.44
C GLU A 28 9.65 5.48 -1.09
N GLU A 29 10.56 6.44 -1.29
CA GLU A 29 10.25 7.71 -1.94
C GLU A 29 9.82 7.52 -3.41
N GLU A 30 10.51 6.65 -4.15
CA GLU A 30 10.12 6.30 -5.53
C GLU A 30 8.72 5.69 -5.58
N ILE A 31 8.37 4.81 -4.63
CA ILE A 31 7.04 4.20 -4.55
C ILE A 31 5.98 5.26 -4.20
N ILE A 32 6.25 6.10 -3.20
CA ILE A 32 5.37 7.19 -2.78
C ILE A 32 5.07 8.15 -3.95
N ASN A 33 6.07 8.44 -4.77
CA ASN A 33 5.93 9.33 -5.93
C ASN A 33 5.03 8.74 -7.03
N LYS A 34 4.77 7.43 -7.02
CA LYS A 34 3.78 6.81 -7.94
C LYS A 34 2.33 7.10 -7.54
N PHE A 35 2.06 7.53 -6.31
CA PHE A 35 0.70 7.86 -5.88
C PHE A 35 0.33 9.27 -6.36
N ALA A 36 -0.87 9.44 -6.91
CA ALA A 36 -1.46 10.74 -7.21
C ALA A 36 -2.05 11.38 -5.94
N LYS A 37 -1.89 12.71 -5.76
CA LYS A 37 -2.55 13.47 -4.68
C LYS A 37 -3.93 13.90 -5.18
N ARG A 38 -4.97 13.52 -4.46
CA ARG A 38 -6.36 13.89 -4.78
C ARG A 38 -7.11 14.25 -3.51
N THR A 39 -8.32 14.76 -3.67
CA THR A 39 -9.25 15.10 -2.58
C THR A 39 -10.63 14.61 -2.95
N HIS A 40 -11.40 14.15 -1.98
CA HIS A 40 -12.80 13.75 -2.16
C HIS A 40 -13.67 14.38 -1.09
N THR A 41 -14.83 14.90 -1.49
CA THR A 41 -15.76 15.56 -0.58
C THR A 41 -17.11 14.86 -0.66
N PHE A 42 -17.63 14.44 0.48
CA PHE A 42 -18.97 13.88 0.59
C PHE A 42 -19.58 14.28 1.93
N TYR A 43 -20.87 14.64 1.93
CA TYR A 43 -21.62 14.97 3.15
C TYR A 43 -20.94 16.03 4.05
N GLY A 44 -20.25 17.01 3.45
CA GLY A 44 -19.55 18.07 4.18
C GLY A 44 -18.16 17.67 4.72
N THR A 45 -17.78 16.41 4.66
CA THR A 45 -16.43 15.94 5.00
C THR A 45 -15.55 15.90 3.74
N THR A 46 -14.33 16.44 3.83
CA THR A 46 -13.33 16.40 2.76
C THR A 46 -12.12 15.60 3.21
N LEU A 47 -11.78 14.56 2.45
CA LEU A 47 -10.62 13.72 2.68
C LEU A 47 -9.58 13.93 1.57
N PRO A 48 -8.38 14.44 1.88
CA PRO A 48 -7.23 14.20 1.02
C PRO A 48 -6.98 12.70 0.91
N TYR A 49 -6.56 12.23 -0.25
CA TYR A 49 -6.18 10.83 -0.43
C TYR A 49 -5.07 10.66 -1.46
N ARG A 50 -4.40 9.52 -1.35
CA ARG A 50 -3.37 9.04 -2.26
C ARG A 50 -3.92 7.87 -3.06
N LEU A 51 -3.79 7.95 -4.38
CA LEU A 51 -4.24 6.91 -5.30
C LEU A 51 -3.07 6.39 -6.11
N PHE A 52 -2.80 5.09 -5.99
CA PHE A 52 -1.94 4.37 -6.91
C PHE A 52 -2.79 3.61 -7.94
N ILE A 53 -2.40 3.73 -9.20
CA ILE A 53 -2.99 3.03 -10.33
C ILE A 53 -1.96 1.96 -10.76
N PRO A 54 -2.37 0.69 -10.98
CA PRO A 54 -1.46 -0.37 -11.42
C PRO A 54 -0.59 0.04 -12.61
N ASP A 55 0.68 -0.33 -12.57
CA ASP A 55 1.59 -0.12 -13.70
C ASP A 55 1.02 -0.81 -14.95
N ASN A 56 0.96 -0.09 -16.08
CA ASN A 56 0.37 -0.53 -17.35
C ASN A 56 -1.14 -0.88 -17.25
N TYR A 57 -1.89 -0.12 -16.44
CA TYR A 57 -3.35 -0.26 -16.35
C TYR A 57 -4.04 -0.29 -17.73
N ASP A 58 -4.77 -1.38 -17.98
CA ASP A 58 -5.57 -1.61 -19.19
C ASP A 58 -7.06 -1.51 -18.82
N LYS A 59 -7.74 -0.50 -19.36
CA LYS A 59 -9.17 -0.25 -19.09
C LYS A 59 -10.10 -1.41 -19.47
N ASN A 60 -9.63 -2.41 -20.23
CA ASN A 60 -10.41 -3.59 -20.59
C ASN A 60 -10.24 -4.77 -19.62
N LYS A 61 -9.36 -4.64 -18.62
CA LYS A 61 -9.11 -5.65 -17.58
C LYS A 61 -9.63 -5.17 -16.23
N LEU A 62 -10.09 -6.12 -15.40
CA LEU A 62 -10.58 -5.84 -14.06
C LEU A 62 -9.46 -6.04 -13.03
N TYR A 63 -9.24 -5.03 -12.19
CA TYR A 63 -8.21 -5.04 -11.15
C TYR A 63 -8.84 -4.95 -9.76
N PRO A 64 -8.29 -5.63 -8.74
CA PRO A 64 -8.66 -5.39 -7.35
C PRO A 64 -8.37 -3.94 -6.93
N LEU A 65 -8.99 -3.55 -5.82
CA LEU A 65 -8.62 -2.35 -5.07
C LEU A 65 -8.32 -2.71 -3.63
N VAL A 66 -7.25 -2.13 -3.08
CA VAL A 66 -6.90 -2.20 -1.66
C VAL A 66 -7.07 -0.81 -1.04
N LEU A 67 -8.00 -0.71 -0.09
CA LEU A 67 -8.19 0.46 0.78
C LEU A 67 -7.28 0.34 2.02
N CYS A 68 -6.50 1.38 2.29
CA CYS A 68 -5.54 1.43 3.39
C CYS A 68 -5.88 2.56 4.37
N LEU A 69 -6.35 2.22 5.58
CA LEU A 69 -6.72 3.18 6.62
C LEU A 69 -5.57 3.33 7.64
N HIS A 70 -5.04 4.55 7.78
CA HIS A 70 -3.91 4.85 8.67
C HIS A 70 -4.33 4.94 10.15
N GLY A 71 -3.33 5.00 11.05
CA GLY A 71 -3.52 5.14 12.49
C GLY A 71 -3.76 6.59 12.95
N ALA A 72 -4.00 6.79 14.25
CA ALA A 72 -4.28 8.14 14.76
C ALA A 72 -3.11 9.13 14.63
N GLY A 73 -1.88 8.62 14.50
CA GLY A 73 -0.66 9.43 14.36
C GLY A 73 -0.55 10.15 13.02
N GLU A 74 -1.20 9.62 11.97
CA GLU A 74 -1.09 10.14 10.61
C GLU A 74 -2.29 11.00 10.17
N ARG A 75 -3.17 11.37 11.12
CA ARG A 75 -4.25 12.31 10.86
C ARG A 75 -3.70 13.66 10.43
N GLY A 76 -4.34 14.30 9.46
CA GLY A 76 -3.82 15.52 8.86
C GLY A 76 -4.60 15.98 7.65
N ILE A 77 -4.09 17.01 7.00
CA ILE A 77 -4.62 17.59 5.76
C ILE A 77 -3.54 17.77 4.68
N ASP A 78 -2.31 17.40 4.99
CA ASP A 78 -1.11 17.57 4.17
C ASP A 78 -1.05 16.60 2.98
N ASN A 79 -1.83 15.51 3.03
CA ASN A 79 -1.85 14.43 2.05
C ASN A 79 -0.49 13.74 1.88
N GLU A 80 0.32 13.66 2.95
CA GLU A 80 1.68 13.10 2.90
C GLU A 80 1.95 12.09 4.02
N ILE A 81 1.76 12.47 5.29
CA ILE A 81 2.23 11.67 6.44
C ILE A 81 1.66 10.24 6.48
N HIS A 82 0.40 10.07 6.07
CA HIS A 82 -0.31 8.78 6.09
C HIS A 82 0.22 7.73 5.12
N ILE A 83 1.13 8.09 4.21
CA ILE A 83 1.83 7.12 3.35
C ILE A 83 3.34 7.08 3.57
N LYS A 84 3.90 7.91 4.47
CA LYS A 84 5.35 8.07 4.67
C LYS A 84 5.91 7.28 5.84
N TYR A 85 5.15 7.14 6.93
CA TYR A 85 5.68 6.56 8.18
C TYR A 85 5.65 5.04 8.25
N HIS A 86 4.74 4.41 7.49
CA HIS A 86 4.56 2.97 7.49
C HIS A 86 4.17 2.48 6.10
N ARG A 87 4.42 1.20 5.82
CA ARG A 87 4.25 0.65 4.47
C ARG A 87 2.87 0.03 4.21
N ILE A 88 1.81 0.42 4.95
CA ILE A 88 0.47 -0.20 4.80
C ILE A 88 -0.11 -0.03 3.39
N ALA A 89 0.22 1.07 2.71
CA ALA A 89 -0.22 1.37 1.35
C ALA A 89 0.89 1.06 0.33
N THR A 90 2.11 1.55 0.57
CA THR A 90 3.24 1.43 -0.36
C THR A 90 3.68 -0.01 -0.58
N SER A 91 3.50 -0.91 0.39
CA SER A 91 3.79 -2.34 0.18
C SER A 91 2.96 -2.90 -0.98
N TRP A 92 1.71 -2.48 -1.16
CA TRP A 92 0.87 -2.95 -2.26
C TRP A 92 1.27 -2.33 -3.61
N ALA A 93 1.92 -1.16 -3.62
CA ALA A 93 2.36 -0.46 -4.82
C ALA A 93 3.82 -0.77 -5.22
N ASP A 94 4.55 -1.51 -4.39
CA ASP A 94 5.90 -2.00 -4.69
C ASP A 94 5.89 -2.88 -5.96
N SER A 95 6.87 -2.69 -6.84
CA SER A 95 6.95 -3.43 -8.11
C SER A 95 6.94 -4.95 -7.94
N SER A 96 7.49 -5.49 -6.86
CA SER A 96 7.45 -6.94 -6.59
C SER A 96 6.02 -7.43 -6.38
N ASN A 97 5.24 -6.73 -5.56
CA ASN A 97 3.84 -7.06 -5.33
C ASN A 97 2.98 -6.79 -6.56
N GLN A 98 3.18 -5.66 -7.25
CA GLN A 98 2.43 -5.35 -8.48
C GLN A 98 2.72 -6.35 -9.60
N SER A 99 3.91 -6.94 -9.67
CA SER A 99 4.23 -7.98 -10.68
C SER A 99 3.39 -9.26 -10.52
N MET A 100 2.95 -9.57 -9.30
CA MET A 100 2.15 -10.76 -8.98
C MET A 100 0.66 -10.43 -8.80
N TYR A 101 0.37 -9.26 -8.24
CA TYR A 101 -0.93 -8.85 -7.73
C TYR A 101 -1.23 -7.40 -8.15
N GLN A 102 -1.35 -7.16 -9.45
CA GLN A 102 -1.72 -5.84 -9.97
C GLN A 102 -3.04 -5.36 -9.34
N CYS A 103 -3.00 -4.24 -8.63
CA CYS A 103 -4.16 -3.70 -7.92
C CYS A 103 -4.06 -2.18 -7.72
N PHE A 104 -5.23 -1.53 -7.67
CA PHE A 104 -5.32 -0.15 -7.22
C PHE A 104 -5.07 -0.09 -5.72
N VAL A 105 -4.44 0.99 -5.26
CA VAL A 105 -4.26 1.25 -3.82
C VAL A 105 -4.78 2.64 -3.53
N VAL A 106 -5.68 2.74 -2.55
CA VAL A 106 -6.26 4.02 -2.11
C VAL A 106 -6.00 4.19 -0.62
N ALA A 107 -5.39 5.31 -0.27
CA ALA A 107 -5.08 5.67 1.11
C ALA A 107 -5.66 7.07 1.39
N PRO A 108 -6.86 7.17 1.99
CA PRO A 108 -7.40 8.44 2.45
C PRO A 108 -6.73 8.89 3.76
N GLN A 109 -6.70 10.20 3.99
CA GLN A 109 -6.21 10.81 5.22
C GLN A 109 -7.37 11.36 6.05
N CYS A 110 -7.52 10.85 7.26
CA CYS A 110 -8.48 11.34 8.24
C CYS A 110 -8.04 12.71 8.79
N PRO A 111 -8.96 13.69 8.93
CA PRO A 111 -8.64 14.99 9.51
C PRO A 111 -8.14 14.91 10.97
N PRO A 112 -7.36 15.91 11.45
CA PRO A 112 -6.72 15.92 12.77
C PRO A 112 -7.62 15.57 13.97
N GLU A 113 -8.85 16.10 14.01
CA GLU A 113 -9.76 15.96 15.15
C GLU A 113 -10.79 14.84 14.99
N ASN A 114 -10.73 14.12 13.86
CA ASN A 114 -11.72 13.12 13.50
C ASN A 114 -11.12 11.71 13.65
N ARG A 115 -11.98 10.69 13.48
CA ARG A 115 -11.62 9.28 13.55
C ARG A 115 -12.32 8.53 12.41
N TRP A 116 -11.78 7.38 12.03
CA TRP A 116 -12.51 6.46 11.15
C TRP A 116 -13.76 5.93 11.83
N VAL A 117 -13.70 5.65 13.13
CA VAL A 117 -14.85 5.21 13.92
C VAL A 117 -14.97 6.05 15.18
N ASP A 118 -16.17 6.58 15.44
CA ASP A 118 -16.49 7.47 16.57
C ASP A 118 -16.62 6.72 17.90
N SER A 119 -15.73 5.76 18.14
CA SER A 119 -15.68 5.00 19.39
C SER A 119 -14.92 5.77 20.47
N ASP A 120 -15.41 5.72 21.71
CA ASP A 120 -14.70 6.25 22.87
C ASP A 120 -13.59 5.28 23.31
N TRP A 121 -12.35 5.59 22.91
CA TRP A 121 -11.16 4.80 23.25
C TRP A 121 -10.84 4.77 24.75
N SER A 122 -11.40 5.66 25.57
CA SER A 122 -11.14 5.68 27.02
C SER A 122 -11.78 4.51 27.77
N THR A 123 -12.83 3.92 27.18
CA THR A 123 -13.59 2.82 27.79
C THR A 123 -12.89 1.46 27.67
N GLY A 124 -11.96 1.32 26.72
CA GLY A 124 -11.34 0.03 26.38
C GLY A 124 -12.30 -1.00 25.79
N GLU A 125 -13.56 -0.63 25.53
CA GLU A 125 -14.57 -1.48 24.92
C GLU A 125 -14.92 -0.97 23.53
N TYR A 126 -15.15 -1.90 22.60
CA TYR A 126 -15.66 -1.57 21.27
C TYR A 126 -17.02 -2.22 21.04
N ARG A 127 -18.04 -1.39 20.84
CA ARG A 127 -19.44 -1.82 20.66
C ARG A 127 -19.95 -1.35 19.30
N VAL A 128 -19.61 -2.10 18.25
CA VAL A 128 -19.96 -1.79 16.84
C VAL A 128 -21.43 -1.43 16.68
N ASN A 129 -22.35 -2.12 17.36
CA ASN A 129 -23.78 -1.89 17.27
C ASN A 129 -24.27 -0.59 17.94
N GLN A 130 -23.41 0.12 18.66
CA GLN A 130 -23.73 1.35 19.39
C GLN A 130 -23.01 2.57 18.81
N VAL A 131 -22.07 2.38 17.88
CA VAL A 131 -21.31 3.46 17.26
C VAL A 131 -21.89 3.73 15.86
N PRO A 132 -22.39 4.95 15.58
CA PRO A 132 -22.84 5.28 14.23
C PRO A 132 -21.67 5.26 13.24
N VAL A 133 -21.99 5.05 11.97
CA VAL A 133 -20.98 5.19 10.90
C VAL A 133 -20.57 6.67 10.84
N SER A 134 -19.28 6.93 10.97
CA SER A 134 -18.71 8.28 10.91
C SER A 134 -18.88 8.90 9.52
N ASN A 135 -18.84 10.23 9.44
CA ASN A 135 -18.84 10.92 8.16
C ASN A 135 -17.59 10.59 7.33
N GLU A 136 -16.47 10.30 7.98
CA GLU A 136 -15.21 9.90 7.36
C GLU A 136 -15.39 8.59 6.61
N ILE A 137 -15.96 7.56 7.24
CA ILE A 137 -16.21 6.27 6.57
C ILE A 137 -17.30 6.38 5.51
N LEU A 138 -18.33 7.18 5.72
CA LEU A 138 -19.30 7.49 4.66
C LEU A 138 -18.61 8.14 3.44
N THR A 139 -17.64 9.02 3.69
CA THR A 139 -16.87 9.69 2.62
C THR A 139 -15.91 8.74 1.94
N VAL A 140 -15.28 7.82 2.68
CA VAL A 140 -14.44 6.75 2.11
C VAL A 140 -15.28 5.82 1.23
N ASN A 141 -16.45 5.38 1.70
CA ASN A 141 -17.34 4.53 0.90
C ASN A 141 -17.74 5.24 -0.40
N ASN A 142 -18.12 6.51 -0.33
CA ASN A 142 -18.45 7.29 -1.52
C ASN A 142 -17.24 7.53 -2.45
N LEU A 143 -16.03 7.68 -1.89
CA LEU A 143 -14.80 7.71 -2.66
C LEU A 143 -14.60 6.39 -3.42
N ILE A 144 -14.80 5.23 -2.78
CA ILE A 144 -14.72 3.93 -3.45
C ILE A 144 -15.73 3.87 -4.59
N ASP A 145 -16.99 4.26 -4.37
CA ASP A 145 -18.01 4.32 -5.42
C ASP A 145 -17.57 5.21 -6.60
N SER A 146 -16.98 6.37 -6.31
CA SER A 146 -16.44 7.26 -7.34
C SER A 146 -15.33 6.60 -8.15
N LEU A 147 -14.40 5.89 -7.49
CA LEU A 147 -13.31 5.18 -8.16
C LEU A 147 -13.83 3.99 -8.99
N LEU A 148 -14.85 3.28 -8.52
CA LEU A 148 -15.52 2.21 -9.26
C LEU A 148 -16.21 2.72 -10.54
N ASN A 149 -16.58 4.00 -10.58
CA ASN A 149 -17.14 4.64 -11.78
C ASN A 149 -16.04 5.19 -12.70
N GLU A 150 -14.90 5.63 -12.14
CA GLU A 150 -13.77 6.17 -12.91
C GLU A 150 -12.93 5.07 -13.57
N PHE A 151 -12.75 3.93 -12.90
CA PHE A 151 -11.83 2.86 -13.31
C PHE A 151 -12.53 1.51 -13.43
N ASN A 152 -11.92 0.60 -14.20
CA ASN A 152 -12.36 -0.77 -14.37
C ASN A 152 -11.87 -1.64 -13.18
N ILE A 153 -12.39 -1.33 -11.99
CA ILE A 153 -12.11 -2.04 -10.75
C ILE A 153 -13.07 -3.22 -10.59
N ASP A 154 -12.54 -4.35 -10.14
CA ASP A 154 -13.30 -5.54 -9.83
C ASP A 154 -14.08 -5.38 -8.52
N LYS A 155 -15.40 -5.19 -8.63
CA LYS A 155 -16.30 -5.04 -7.50
C LYS A 155 -16.33 -6.26 -6.57
N ASN A 156 -15.87 -7.43 -7.02
CA ASN A 156 -15.78 -8.64 -6.20
C ASN A 156 -14.43 -8.79 -5.48
N ARG A 157 -13.47 -7.89 -5.73
CA ARG A 157 -12.12 -7.91 -5.12
C ARG A 157 -11.76 -6.54 -4.55
N LEU A 158 -12.59 -6.08 -3.62
CA LEU A 158 -12.35 -4.89 -2.81
C LEU A 158 -11.83 -5.35 -1.44
N TYR A 159 -10.58 -5.01 -1.15
CA TYR A 159 -9.92 -5.36 0.10
C TYR A 159 -9.73 -4.11 0.95
N VAL A 160 -9.74 -4.30 2.27
CA VAL A 160 -9.44 -3.25 3.24
C VAL A 160 -8.38 -3.75 4.21
N THR A 161 -7.48 -2.84 4.58
CA THR A 161 -6.51 -3.04 5.64
C THR A 161 -6.34 -1.74 6.43
N GLY A 162 -5.86 -1.85 7.66
CA GLY A 162 -5.59 -0.67 8.48
C GLY A 162 -4.76 -0.98 9.72
N LEU A 163 -4.28 0.08 10.34
CA LEU A 163 -3.43 0.03 11.53
C LEU A 163 -4.06 0.84 12.66
N SER A 164 -4.09 0.28 13.87
CA SER A 164 -4.55 0.99 15.07
C SER A 164 -5.95 1.59 14.84
N MET A 165 -6.10 2.93 14.82
CA MET A 165 -7.35 3.62 14.46
C MET A 165 -7.96 3.14 13.14
N GLY A 166 -7.17 2.79 12.13
CA GLY A 166 -7.65 2.27 10.85
C GLY A 166 -8.06 0.81 10.88
N GLY A 167 -7.78 0.09 11.96
CA GLY A 167 -8.26 -1.28 12.18
C GLY A 167 -9.56 -1.38 12.98
N TYR A 168 -9.97 -0.32 13.68
CA TYR A 168 -11.26 -0.21 14.38
C TYR A 168 -12.41 -0.06 13.40
#